data_AF-A0A7L0KIB6-F1
#
_entry.id   AF-A0A7L0KIB6-F1
#
_cell.length_a   1.000
_cell.length_b   1.000
_cell.length_c   1.000
_cell.angle_alpha   90.00
_cell.angle_beta   90.00
_cell.angle_gamma   90.00
#
_symmetry.space_group_name_H-M   'P 1'
#
loop_
_entity.id
_entity.type
_entity.pdbx_description
1 polymer ?
#
loop_
_entity_poly.entity_id
_entity_poly.type
_entity_poly.pdbx_seq_one_letter_code
_entity_poly.pdbx_strand_id
1 'polypeptide(L)'
;SVPASRVNAVSLFCLPLITLPDLTPLLETLLLYHGGASKEILSSEFLGAVNDAFLKKKISLSESAIFSLWLRHLPSLENATLYLLDQLVSIQVNSLEEVACVIRDSFLPQAASHPAIFRIVNEIFKNALLETDGTPEVMMIIQVFTQLFVQIHQNENKQHKFPLKAYFPHHHQPLVIALLRRPFELPSTHWSQHLKHISVMLKALVEDTNISSFADVFEIWFLVACFGEWLDIAAEQLLKAPVEPDALLWLLAFYYCPQNENEQRTLTMAEARAVYNHLMMLFNCTILSVRDLQAAVNNITDTEQCYTQHLITHLLTNFLLFSSGGHTIAQEFISHITETTDTSKEVCSLLIRTAYRINHNGEENQRTVKLLSELLQKLTLKV
;
A
#
# COMPACT_ATOMS: atom_id res chain seq x y z
N SER A 1 7.63 -46.06 -5.78
CA SER A 1 6.98 -44.89 -5.14
C SER A 1 6.64 -45.23 -3.70
N VAL A 2 6.82 -44.30 -2.76
CA VAL A 2 6.42 -44.52 -1.37
C VAL A 2 4.89 -44.40 -1.28
N PRO A 3 4.17 -45.34 -0.63
CA PRO A 3 2.72 -45.25 -0.47
C PRO A 3 2.31 -43.96 0.24
N ALA A 4 1.26 -43.30 -0.25
CA ALA A 4 0.75 -42.05 0.33
C ALA A 4 0.42 -42.19 1.83
N SER A 5 -0.13 -43.33 2.24
CA SER A 5 -0.42 -43.63 3.65
C SER A 5 0.82 -43.68 4.54
N ARG A 6 1.97 -44.11 4.01
CA ARG A 6 3.24 -44.12 4.76
C ARG A 6 3.79 -42.71 4.92
N VAL A 7 3.70 -41.87 3.88
CA VAL A 7 4.14 -40.47 3.95
C VAL A 7 3.26 -39.69 4.94
N ASN A 8 1.95 -39.90 4.92
CA ASN A 8 1.03 -39.33 5.90
C ASN A 8 1.34 -39.76 7.34
N ALA A 9 1.64 -41.04 7.57
CA ALA A 9 2.05 -41.50 8.89
C ALA A 9 3.34 -40.82 9.37
N VAL A 10 4.32 -40.67 8.49
CA VAL A 10 5.58 -39.95 8.80
C VAL A 10 5.31 -38.49 9.16
N SER A 11 4.41 -37.79 8.45
CA SER A 11 4.08 -36.40 8.80
C SER A 11 3.48 -36.27 10.21
N LEU A 12 2.63 -37.22 10.60
CA LEU A 12 2.08 -37.29 11.96
C LEU A 12 3.15 -37.58 13.02
N PHE A 13 4.08 -38.51 12.74
CA PHE A 13 5.20 -38.81 13.65
C PHE A 13 6.13 -37.62 13.86
N CYS A 14 6.22 -36.70 12.89
CA CYS A 14 7.07 -35.52 13.00
C CYS A 14 6.49 -34.45 13.94
N LEU A 15 5.17 -34.43 14.20
CA LEU A 15 4.50 -33.38 14.99
C LEU A 15 5.21 -32.98 16.31
N PRO A 16 5.54 -33.92 17.23
CA PRO A 16 6.23 -33.56 18.47
C PRO A 16 7.70 -33.15 18.27
N LEU A 17 8.25 -33.34 17.08
CA LEU A 17 9.67 -33.18 16.77
C LEU A 17 9.97 -31.99 15.86
N ILE A 18 8.96 -31.25 15.37
CA ILE A 18 9.10 -30.18 14.37
C ILE A 18 10.17 -29.16 14.73
N THR A 19 10.32 -28.83 16.01
CA THR A 19 11.27 -27.79 16.47
C THR A 19 12.71 -28.29 16.64
N LEU A 20 12.98 -29.58 16.44
CA LEU A 20 14.33 -30.13 16.53
C LEU A 20 15.13 -29.76 15.26
N PRO A 21 16.27 -29.05 15.38
CA PRO A 21 17.06 -28.61 14.22
C PRO A 21 17.49 -29.76 13.29
N ASP A 22 17.81 -30.92 13.87
CA ASP A 22 18.23 -32.12 13.13
C ASP A 22 17.13 -32.67 12.20
N LEU A 23 15.87 -32.29 12.43
CA LEU A 23 14.73 -32.73 11.64
C LEU A 23 14.47 -31.84 10.42
N THR A 24 15.06 -30.65 10.34
CA THR A 24 14.82 -29.70 9.24
C THR A 24 14.93 -30.33 7.84
N PRO A 25 15.97 -31.12 7.51
CA PRO A 25 16.06 -31.74 6.18
C PRO A 25 14.90 -32.71 5.88
N LEU A 26 14.38 -33.40 6.90
CA LEU A 26 13.21 -34.27 6.74
C LEU A 26 11.95 -33.45 6.51
N LEU A 27 11.75 -32.37 7.27
CA LEU A 27 10.60 -31.47 7.10
C LEU A 27 10.57 -30.90 5.68
N GLU A 28 11.71 -30.40 5.18
CA GLU A 28 11.82 -29.88 3.82
C GLU A 28 11.56 -30.97 2.77
N THR A 29 12.11 -32.17 2.97
CA THR A 29 11.86 -33.30 2.06
C THR A 29 10.37 -33.65 1.99
N LEU A 30 9.67 -33.63 3.12
CA LEU A 30 8.22 -33.86 3.16
C LEU A 30 7.46 -32.75 2.43
N LEU A 31 7.79 -31.48 2.72
CA LEU A 31 7.16 -30.32 2.09
C LEU A 31 7.39 -30.29 0.58
N LEU A 32 8.53 -30.74 0.08
CA LEU A 32 8.82 -30.80 -1.36
C LEU A 32 8.26 -32.08 -2.03
N TYR A 33 7.77 -33.04 -1.26
CA TYR A 33 7.20 -34.27 -1.79
C TYR A 33 5.72 -34.09 -2.14
N HIS A 34 5.43 -34.00 -3.45
CA HIS A 34 4.07 -33.82 -3.99
C HIS A 34 3.37 -35.15 -4.32
N GLY A 35 4.10 -36.28 -4.27
CA GLY A 35 3.62 -37.59 -4.67
C GLY A 35 3.09 -37.63 -6.12
N GLY A 36 2.19 -38.58 -6.40
CA GLY A 36 1.60 -38.78 -7.74
C GLY A 36 0.07 -38.72 -7.77
N ALA A 37 -0.57 -38.31 -6.68
CA ALA A 37 -2.02 -38.24 -6.55
C ALA A 37 -2.50 -36.78 -6.56
N SER A 38 -3.75 -36.54 -6.95
CA SER A 38 -4.35 -35.19 -6.96
C SER A 38 -4.73 -34.65 -5.58
N LYS A 39 -4.59 -35.46 -4.53
CA LYS A 39 -4.95 -35.10 -3.14
C LYS A 39 -3.69 -34.90 -2.31
N GLU A 40 -3.78 -33.97 -1.36
CA GLU A 40 -2.75 -33.73 -0.35
C GLU A 40 -2.47 -35.03 0.44
N ILE A 41 -1.18 -35.33 0.59
CA ILE A 41 -0.66 -36.57 1.19
C ILE A 41 -0.26 -36.33 2.65
N LEU A 42 0.26 -35.15 2.96
CA LEU A 42 0.66 -34.76 4.31
C LEU A 42 -0.58 -34.46 5.15
N SER A 43 -0.49 -34.68 6.46
CA SER A 43 -1.55 -34.33 7.38
C SER A 43 -1.68 -32.82 7.53
N SER A 44 -2.91 -32.32 7.62
CA SER A 44 -3.21 -30.89 7.78
C SER A 44 -2.60 -30.35 9.08
N GLU A 45 -2.62 -31.15 10.15
CA GLU A 45 -2.02 -30.84 11.45
C GLU A 45 -0.51 -30.62 11.34
N PHE A 46 0.17 -31.39 10.49
CA PHE A 46 1.61 -31.25 10.27
C PHE A 46 1.92 -29.94 9.52
N LEU A 47 1.18 -29.67 8.43
CA LEU A 47 1.36 -28.45 7.63
C LEU A 47 1.11 -27.19 8.47
N GLY A 48 0.04 -27.20 9.29
CA GLY A 48 -0.25 -26.13 10.25
C GLY A 48 0.85 -25.96 11.29
N ALA A 49 1.28 -27.04 11.94
CA ALA A 49 2.31 -26.97 12.98
C ALA A 49 3.68 -26.52 12.44
N VAL A 50 4.06 -26.94 11.23
CA VAL A 50 5.29 -26.46 10.57
C VAL A 50 5.19 -24.98 10.24
N ASN A 51 4.05 -24.51 9.72
CA ASN A 51 3.81 -23.09 9.48
C ASN A 51 3.94 -22.26 10.76
N ASP A 52 3.30 -22.69 11.84
CA ASP A 52 3.36 -22.00 13.13
C ASP A 52 4.77 -21.95 13.70
N ALA A 53 5.52 -23.06 13.60
CA ALA A 53 6.91 -23.09 14.03
C ALA A 53 7.78 -22.14 13.20
N PHE A 54 7.55 -22.07 11.90
CA PHE A 54 8.24 -21.16 10.99
C PHE A 54 7.93 -19.69 11.29
N LEU A 55 6.64 -19.33 11.40
CA LEU A 55 6.20 -17.95 11.70
C LEU A 55 6.77 -17.47 13.04
N LYS A 56 6.78 -18.33 14.06
CA LYS A 56 7.37 -18.06 15.38
C LYS A 56 8.90 -18.16 15.41
N LYS A 57 9.55 -18.26 14.25
CA LYS A 57 11.01 -18.37 14.06
C LYS A 57 11.67 -19.48 14.89
N LYS A 58 10.92 -20.56 15.18
CA LYS A 58 11.43 -21.76 15.90
C LYS A 58 12.18 -22.71 14.99
N ILE A 59 11.95 -22.61 13.69
CA ILE A 59 12.64 -23.37 12.65
C ILE A 59 13.03 -22.42 11.51
N SER A 60 14.02 -22.85 10.72
CA SER A 60 14.42 -22.20 9.47
C SER A 60 14.21 -23.19 8.33
N LEU A 61 13.53 -22.74 7.27
CA LEU A 61 13.21 -23.53 6.09
C LEU A 61 13.66 -22.76 4.85
N SER A 62 14.01 -23.47 3.79
CA SER A 62 14.25 -22.90 2.47
C SER A 62 12.98 -22.29 1.87
N GLU A 63 13.17 -21.27 1.02
CA GLU A 63 12.08 -20.63 0.26
C GLU A 63 11.22 -21.65 -0.47
N SER A 64 11.84 -22.64 -1.13
CA SER A 64 11.11 -23.68 -1.86
C SER A 64 10.17 -24.51 -0.97
N ALA A 65 10.59 -24.79 0.27
CA ALA A 65 9.76 -25.55 1.21
C ALA A 65 8.57 -24.72 1.71
N ILE A 66 8.81 -23.43 2.00
CA ILE A 66 7.77 -22.47 2.41
C ILE A 66 6.75 -22.26 1.28
N PHE A 67 7.22 -22.05 0.05
CA PHE A 67 6.33 -21.83 -1.08
C PHE A 67 5.49 -23.07 -1.37
N SER A 68 6.09 -24.26 -1.29
CA SER A 68 5.35 -25.51 -1.46
C SER A 68 4.29 -25.70 -0.37
N LEU A 69 4.62 -25.38 0.89
CA LEU A 69 3.67 -25.39 2.01
C LEU A 69 2.45 -24.50 1.71
N TRP A 70 2.67 -23.25 1.32
CA TRP A 70 1.58 -22.30 1.06
C TRP A 70 0.78 -22.58 -0.20
N LEU A 71 1.39 -23.16 -1.24
CA LEU A 71 0.66 -23.63 -2.43
C LEU A 71 -0.28 -24.80 -2.13
N ARG A 72 0.05 -25.59 -1.12
CA ARG A 72 -0.65 -26.85 -0.80
C ARG A 72 -1.62 -26.73 0.36
N HIS A 73 -1.40 -25.77 1.26
CA HIS A 73 -2.18 -25.59 2.48
C HIS A 73 -2.63 -24.14 2.66
N LEU A 74 -3.84 -23.85 2.16
CA LEU A 74 -4.45 -22.53 2.25
C LEU A 74 -4.47 -21.97 3.69
N PRO A 75 -4.85 -22.72 4.74
CA PRO A 75 -4.85 -22.18 6.11
C PRO A 75 -3.47 -21.70 6.58
N SER A 76 -2.38 -22.31 6.09
CA SER A 76 -1.03 -21.85 6.42
C SER A 76 -0.70 -20.51 5.76
N LEU A 77 -1.12 -20.30 4.50
CA LEU A 77 -0.94 -19.04 3.79
C LEU A 77 -1.78 -17.92 4.39
N GLU A 78 -3.04 -18.21 4.74
CA GLU A 78 -3.93 -17.28 5.42
C GLU A 78 -3.33 -16.85 6.76
N ASN A 79 -2.90 -17.83 7.58
CA ASN A 79 -2.25 -17.57 8.86
C ASN A 79 -0.96 -16.75 8.70
N ALA A 80 -0.12 -17.05 7.69
CA ALA A 80 1.09 -16.26 7.42
C ALA A 80 0.78 -14.80 7.06
N THR A 81 -0.26 -14.58 6.26
CA THR A 81 -0.67 -13.22 5.83
C THR A 81 -1.26 -12.43 6.99
N LEU A 82 -2.14 -13.05 7.79
CA LEU A 82 -2.73 -12.44 8.97
C LEU A 82 -1.67 -12.16 10.05
N TYR A 83 -0.72 -13.07 10.24
CA TYR A 83 0.40 -12.87 11.15
C TYR A 83 1.28 -11.68 10.73
N LEU A 84 1.51 -11.50 9.43
CA LEU A 84 2.21 -10.32 8.92
C LEU A 84 1.43 -9.02 9.22
N LEU A 85 0.12 -9.00 8.98
CA LEU A 85 -0.73 -7.84 9.28
C LEU A 85 -0.70 -7.50 10.78
N ASP A 86 -0.86 -8.50 11.64
CA ASP A 86 -0.82 -8.33 13.10
C ASP A 86 0.53 -7.75 13.57
N GLN A 87 1.64 -8.26 13.03
CA GLN A 87 2.96 -7.70 13.31
C GLN A 87 3.08 -6.23 12.87
N LEU A 88 2.68 -5.91 11.64
CA LEU A 88 2.86 -4.58 11.07
C LEU A 88 1.97 -3.52 11.73
N VAL A 89 0.74 -3.88 12.10
CA VAL A 89 -0.18 -2.99 12.83
C VAL A 89 0.29 -2.79 14.28
N SER A 90 0.96 -3.78 14.87
CA SER A 90 1.50 -3.68 16.23
C SER A 90 2.80 -2.88 16.31
N ILE A 91 3.53 -2.73 15.19
CA ILE A 91 4.77 -1.95 15.14
C ILE A 91 4.42 -0.46 15.03
N GLN A 92 5.08 0.36 15.85
CA GLN A 92 5.06 1.80 15.65
C GLN A 92 5.88 2.13 14.40
N VAL A 93 5.20 2.43 13.30
CA VAL A 93 5.85 2.68 12.03
C VAL A 93 6.61 4.01 12.05
N ASN A 94 7.93 3.93 12.05
CA ASN A 94 8.81 5.10 12.02
C ASN A 94 9.41 5.35 10.63
N SER A 95 9.50 4.31 9.79
CA SER A 95 9.97 4.43 8.40
C SER A 95 9.34 3.37 7.49
N LEU A 96 9.27 3.67 6.18
CA LEU A 96 8.78 2.69 5.20
C LEU A 96 9.79 1.55 4.99
N GLU A 97 11.08 1.78 5.20
CA GLU A 97 12.13 0.75 5.12
C GLU A 97 11.95 -0.33 6.19
N GLU A 98 11.53 0.04 7.40
CA GLU A 98 11.22 -0.92 8.47
C GLU A 98 10.06 -1.84 8.08
N VAL A 99 8.96 -1.24 7.60
CA VAL A 99 7.81 -1.97 7.05
C VAL A 99 8.24 -2.89 5.90
N ALA A 100 9.05 -2.37 4.97
CA ALA A 100 9.55 -3.14 3.84
C ALA A 100 10.46 -4.32 4.27
N CYS A 101 11.26 -4.15 5.32
CA CYS A 101 12.08 -5.23 5.86
C CYS A 101 11.22 -6.33 6.48
N VAL A 102 10.23 -5.99 7.31
CA VAL A 102 9.31 -6.97 7.91
C VAL A 102 8.54 -7.73 6.82
N ILE A 103 8.03 -7.03 5.81
CA ILE A 103 7.34 -7.66 4.67
C ILE A 103 8.29 -8.57 3.88
N ARG A 104 9.54 -8.17 3.65
CA ARG A 104 10.53 -9.01 2.94
C ARG A 104 10.89 -10.26 3.72
N ASP A 105 11.05 -10.15 5.03
CA ASP A 105 11.40 -11.24 5.95
C ASP A 105 10.25 -12.25 6.16
N SER A 106 9.04 -11.89 5.71
CA SER A 106 7.89 -12.79 5.65
C SER A 106 7.95 -13.76 4.49
N PHE A 107 8.75 -13.51 3.44
CA PHE A 107 8.76 -14.24 2.16
C PHE A 107 7.47 -14.17 1.33
N LEU A 108 6.41 -13.49 1.79
CA LEU A 108 5.16 -13.38 1.05
C LEU A 108 5.32 -12.68 -0.31
N PRO A 109 6.09 -11.58 -0.47
CA PRO A 109 6.30 -10.97 -1.78
C PRO A 109 6.94 -11.92 -2.79
N GLN A 110 7.91 -12.74 -2.35
CA GLN A 110 8.61 -13.71 -3.16
C GLN A 110 7.70 -14.87 -3.53
N ALA A 111 6.93 -15.38 -2.58
CA ALA A 111 5.96 -16.45 -2.83
C ALA A 111 4.82 -15.99 -3.75
N ALA A 112 4.44 -14.71 -3.68
CA ALA A 112 3.45 -14.07 -4.53
C ALA A 112 3.90 -13.93 -6.00
N SER A 113 5.14 -14.28 -6.35
CA SER A 113 5.53 -14.57 -7.74
C SER A 113 4.64 -15.65 -8.39
N HIS A 114 4.03 -16.51 -7.58
CA HIS A 114 3.02 -17.44 -8.03
C HIS A 114 1.62 -16.81 -7.94
N PRO A 115 0.85 -16.70 -9.04
CA PRO A 115 -0.44 -16.01 -9.06
C PRO A 115 -1.47 -16.54 -8.06
N ALA A 116 -1.46 -17.84 -7.75
CA ALA A 116 -2.36 -18.41 -6.75
C ALA A 116 -2.09 -17.86 -5.34
N ILE A 117 -0.81 -17.69 -4.97
CA ILE A 117 -0.44 -17.10 -3.68
C ILE A 117 -0.79 -15.61 -3.67
N PHE A 118 -0.38 -14.89 -4.72
CA PHE A 118 -0.70 -13.46 -4.86
C PHE A 118 -2.17 -13.20 -4.64
N ARG A 119 -3.06 -13.93 -5.32
CA ARG A 119 -4.50 -13.70 -5.25
C ARG A 119 -5.07 -13.91 -3.84
N ILE A 120 -4.58 -14.90 -3.09
CA ILE A 120 -5.03 -15.13 -1.71
C ILE A 120 -4.55 -14.00 -0.79
N VAL A 121 -3.26 -13.63 -0.88
CA VAL A 121 -2.70 -12.53 -0.08
C VAL A 121 -3.45 -11.22 -0.39
N ASN A 122 -3.67 -10.96 -1.68
CA ASN A 122 -4.38 -9.79 -2.16
C ASN A 122 -5.84 -9.76 -1.70
N GLU A 123 -6.52 -10.91 -1.63
CA GLU A 123 -7.88 -11.00 -1.09
C GLU A 123 -7.93 -10.70 0.41
N ILE A 124 -6.95 -11.16 1.18
CA ILE A 124 -6.86 -10.87 2.63
C ILE A 124 -6.61 -9.36 2.84
N PHE A 125 -5.72 -8.76 2.06
CA PHE A 125 -5.51 -7.31 2.09
C PHE A 125 -6.74 -6.51 1.68
N LYS A 126 -7.46 -6.99 0.68
CA LYS A 126 -8.73 -6.40 0.27
C LYS A 126 -9.74 -6.42 1.41
N ASN A 127 -9.87 -7.54 2.12
CA ASN A 127 -10.73 -7.62 3.30
C ASN A 127 -10.26 -6.69 4.42
N ALA A 128 -8.95 -6.62 4.70
CA ALA A 128 -8.41 -5.68 5.69
C ALA A 128 -8.69 -4.22 5.32
N LEU A 129 -8.61 -3.87 4.03
CA LEU A 129 -8.93 -2.53 3.54
C LEU A 129 -10.41 -2.20 3.75
N LEU A 130 -11.30 -3.14 3.46
CA LEU A 130 -12.75 -2.98 3.64
C LEU A 130 -13.13 -2.82 5.11
N GLU A 131 -12.60 -3.69 5.98
CA GLU A 131 -12.92 -3.71 7.42
C GLU A 131 -12.38 -2.48 8.16
N THR A 132 -11.30 -1.88 7.65
CA THR A 132 -10.70 -0.67 8.24
C THR A 132 -11.07 0.61 7.51
N ASP A 133 -11.87 0.52 6.45
CA ASP A 133 -12.27 1.66 5.63
C ASP A 133 -11.08 2.52 5.17
N GLY A 134 -9.97 1.87 4.84
CA GLY A 134 -8.79 2.54 4.30
C GLY A 134 -7.90 3.26 5.31
N THR A 135 -7.79 2.77 6.55
CA THR A 135 -6.82 3.33 7.52
C THR A 135 -5.41 3.52 6.92
N PRO A 136 -4.68 4.59 7.32
CA PRO A 136 -3.36 4.88 6.76
C PRO A 136 -2.36 3.73 6.92
N GLU A 137 -2.44 2.98 8.02
CA GLU A 137 -1.59 1.82 8.30
C GLU A 137 -1.85 0.68 7.30
N VAL A 138 -3.11 0.30 7.09
CA VAL A 138 -3.47 -0.77 6.13
C VAL A 138 -3.10 -0.36 4.72
N MET A 139 -3.39 0.88 4.32
CA MET A 139 -2.99 1.44 3.02
C MET A 139 -1.47 1.33 2.81
N MET A 140 -0.68 1.71 3.82
CA MET A 140 0.77 1.64 3.75
C MET A 140 1.27 0.20 3.58
N ILE A 141 0.74 -0.76 4.34
CA ILE A 141 1.11 -2.17 4.24
C ILE A 141 0.86 -2.70 2.82
N ILE A 142 -0.34 -2.43 2.29
CA ILE A 142 -0.74 -2.85 0.94
C ILE A 142 0.19 -2.26 -0.12
N GLN A 143 0.51 -0.97 -0.01
CA GLN A 143 1.39 -0.27 -0.94
C GLN A 143 2.82 -0.81 -0.91
N VAL A 144 3.40 -0.99 0.29
CA VAL A 144 4.77 -1.52 0.42
C VAL A 144 4.85 -2.96 -0.06
N PHE A 145 3.87 -3.81 0.29
CA PHE A 145 3.80 -5.17 -0.25
C PHE A 145 3.75 -5.16 -1.77
N THR A 146 2.86 -4.34 -2.35
CA THR A 146 2.71 -4.24 -3.81
C THR A 146 4.01 -3.79 -4.46
N GLN A 147 4.68 -2.77 -3.92
CA GLN A 147 5.97 -2.31 -4.42
C GLN A 147 7.02 -3.43 -4.43
N LEU A 148 7.14 -4.19 -3.34
CA LEU A 148 8.08 -5.31 -3.23
C LEU A 148 7.74 -6.44 -4.22
N PHE A 149 6.45 -6.80 -4.34
CA PHE A 149 5.98 -7.76 -5.34
C PHE A 149 6.33 -7.31 -6.77
N VAL A 150 6.06 -6.05 -7.12
CA VAL A 150 6.35 -5.51 -8.46
C VAL A 150 7.85 -5.55 -8.75
N GLN A 151 8.70 -5.20 -7.78
CA GLN A 151 10.15 -5.29 -7.92
C GLN A 151 10.59 -6.73 -8.22
N ILE A 152 10.08 -7.72 -7.48
CA ILE A 152 10.39 -9.14 -7.68
C ILE A 152 9.90 -9.59 -9.06
N HIS A 153 8.63 -9.34 -9.39
CA HIS A 153 8.00 -9.71 -10.65
C HIS A 153 8.72 -9.10 -11.87
N GLN A 154 9.28 -7.90 -11.75
CA GLN A 154 10.04 -7.26 -12.82
C GLN A 154 11.47 -7.78 -12.94
N ASN A 155 12.10 -8.16 -11.82
CA ASN A 155 13.46 -8.69 -11.78
C ASN A 155 13.55 -10.20 -12.13
N GLU A 156 12.43 -10.92 -12.09
CA GLU A 156 12.35 -12.32 -12.48
C GLU A 156 12.79 -12.58 -13.93
N ASN A 157 13.59 -13.64 -14.11
CA ASN A 157 14.01 -14.11 -15.42
C ASN A 157 12.79 -14.41 -16.30
N LYS A 158 12.77 -13.86 -17.52
CA LYS A 158 11.64 -13.92 -18.47
C LYS A 158 11.09 -15.34 -18.75
N GLN A 159 11.85 -16.40 -18.48
CA GLN A 159 11.45 -17.79 -18.75
C GLN A 159 10.36 -18.33 -17.79
N HIS A 160 10.16 -17.74 -16.60
CA HIS A 160 9.23 -18.27 -15.59
C HIS A 160 8.13 -17.26 -15.18
N LYS A 161 7.95 -16.19 -15.96
CA LYS A 161 7.06 -15.08 -15.61
C LYS A 161 5.63 -15.32 -16.07
N PHE A 162 4.69 -15.34 -15.13
CA PHE A 162 3.26 -15.37 -15.45
C PHE A 162 2.78 -14.04 -16.04
N PRO A 163 1.76 -14.03 -16.93
CA PRO A 163 1.20 -12.80 -17.47
C PRO A 163 0.49 -11.99 -16.37
N LEU A 164 0.46 -10.65 -16.50
CA LEU A 164 -0.19 -9.76 -15.52
C LEU A 164 -1.67 -10.12 -15.26
N LYS A 165 -2.38 -10.59 -16.28
CA LYS A 165 -3.77 -11.07 -16.18
C LYS A 165 -3.92 -12.25 -15.19
N ALA A 166 -2.87 -13.00 -14.89
CA ALA A 166 -2.94 -14.07 -13.90
C ALA A 166 -3.02 -13.51 -12.46
N TYR A 167 -2.41 -12.36 -12.20
CA TYR A 167 -2.42 -11.68 -10.89
C TYR A 167 -3.66 -10.80 -10.73
N PHE A 168 -4.05 -10.11 -11.81
CA PHE A 168 -5.17 -9.17 -11.85
C PHE A 168 -6.25 -9.62 -12.86
N PRO A 169 -6.93 -10.76 -12.65
CA PRO A 169 -7.79 -11.38 -13.68
C PRO A 169 -9.07 -10.59 -13.98
N HIS A 170 -9.58 -9.83 -13.01
CA HIS A 170 -10.87 -9.14 -13.10
C HIS A 170 -10.74 -7.64 -13.38
N HIS A 171 -9.52 -7.10 -13.43
CA HIS A 171 -9.31 -5.66 -13.62
C HIS A 171 -9.09 -5.28 -15.09
N HIS A 172 -9.40 -4.03 -15.40
CA HIS A 172 -9.13 -3.41 -16.70
C HIS A 172 -7.62 -3.37 -16.97
N GLN A 173 -7.14 -4.22 -17.90
CA GLN A 173 -5.70 -4.44 -18.09
C GLN A 173 -4.90 -3.18 -18.49
N PRO A 174 -5.40 -2.26 -19.33
CA PRO A 174 -4.69 -1.01 -19.61
C PRO A 174 -4.45 -0.16 -18.36
N LEU A 175 -5.40 -0.14 -17.42
CA LEU A 175 -5.25 0.57 -16.16
C LEU A 175 -4.19 -0.11 -15.28
N VAL A 176 -4.22 -1.44 -15.16
CA VAL A 176 -3.20 -2.21 -14.41
C VAL A 176 -1.80 -1.92 -14.96
N ILE A 177 -1.64 -1.92 -16.29
CA ILE A 177 -0.34 -1.64 -16.94
C ILE A 177 0.13 -0.21 -16.64
N ALA A 178 -0.79 0.77 -16.66
CA ALA A 178 -0.45 2.14 -16.34
C ALA A 178 0.01 2.29 -14.89
N LEU A 179 -0.73 1.72 -13.93
CA LEU A 179 -0.41 1.78 -12.51
C LEU A 179 0.87 1.01 -12.13
N LEU A 180 1.15 -0.11 -12.80
CA LEU A 180 2.35 -0.93 -12.56
C LEU A 180 3.66 -0.22 -12.94
N ARG A 181 3.60 0.80 -13.80
CA ARG A 181 4.79 1.55 -14.19
C ARG A 181 5.39 2.21 -12.96
N ARG A 182 6.71 2.06 -12.74
CA ARG A 182 7.35 2.69 -11.59
C ARG A 182 7.65 4.16 -11.89
N PRO A 183 7.41 5.09 -10.96
CA PRO A 183 7.65 6.51 -11.20
C PRO A 183 9.06 6.84 -11.67
N PHE A 184 10.09 6.22 -11.10
CA PHE A 184 11.49 6.45 -11.47
C PHE A 184 11.87 5.91 -12.88
N GLU A 185 11.04 5.05 -13.49
CA GLU A 185 11.23 4.60 -14.87
C GLU A 185 10.71 5.63 -15.89
N LEU A 186 10.01 6.66 -15.43
CA LEU A 186 9.45 7.71 -16.25
C LEU A 186 10.10 9.06 -15.88
N PRO A 187 10.63 9.84 -16.83
CA PRO A 187 11.12 11.18 -16.52
C PRO A 187 10.02 12.04 -15.92
N SER A 188 10.36 12.86 -14.91
CA SER A 188 9.38 13.65 -14.14
C SER A 188 8.52 14.58 -14.99
N THR A 189 9.04 15.05 -16.13
CA THR A 189 8.30 15.86 -17.10
C THR A 189 7.06 15.17 -17.69
N HIS A 190 6.99 13.83 -17.64
CA HIS A 190 5.88 13.05 -18.17
C HIS A 190 4.91 12.56 -17.08
N TRP A 191 5.23 12.77 -15.79
CA TRP A 191 4.37 12.31 -14.69
C TRP A 191 2.97 12.91 -14.78
N SER A 192 2.84 14.21 -15.07
CA SER A 192 1.53 14.86 -15.17
C SER A 192 0.66 14.26 -16.28
N GLN A 193 1.24 13.98 -17.45
CA GLN A 193 0.52 13.37 -18.56
C GLN A 193 0.10 11.94 -18.24
N HIS A 194 0.98 11.18 -17.59
CA HIS A 194 0.71 9.81 -17.16
C HIS A 194 -0.44 9.75 -16.13
N LEU A 195 -0.41 10.63 -15.13
CA LEU A 195 -1.46 10.74 -14.13
C LEU A 195 -2.79 11.18 -14.73
N LYS A 196 -2.78 12.14 -15.67
CA LYS A 196 -3.99 12.52 -16.42
C LYS A 196 -4.57 11.32 -17.17
N HIS A 197 -3.74 10.48 -17.77
CA HIS A 197 -4.18 9.26 -18.44
C HIS A 197 -4.81 8.24 -17.46
N ILE A 198 -4.18 8.01 -16.31
CA ILE A 198 -4.73 7.16 -15.24
C ILE A 198 -6.10 7.68 -14.78
N SER A 199 -6.18 8.98 -14.48
CA SER A 199 -7.41 9.63 -14.04
C SER A 199 -8.55 9.49 -15.04
N VAL A 200 -8.28 9.73 -16.34
CA VAL A 200 -9.29 9.57 -17.40
C VAL A 200 -9.79 8.13 -17.50
N MET A 201 -8.89 7.13 -17.42
CA MET A 201 -9.30 5.72 -17.46
C MET A 201 -10.14 5.35 -16.23
N LEU A 202 -9.73 5.77 -15.03
CA LEU A 202 -10.48 5.52 -13.81
C LEU A 202 -11.85 6.18 -13.86
N LYS A 203 -11.93 7.42 -14.30
CA LYS A 203 -13.18 8.16 -14.45
C LYS A 203 -14.13 7.46 -15.42
N ALA A 204 -13.64 7.02 -16.57
CA ALA A 204 -14.46 6.26 -17.51
C ALA A 204 -14.97 4.93 -16.92
N LEU A 205 -14.13 4.23 -16.15
CA LEU A 205 -14.56 3.00 -15.49
C LEU A 205 -15.62 3.30 -14.41
N VAL A 206 -15.40 4.29 -13.56
CA VAL A 206 -16.30 4.57 -12.42
C VAL A 206 -17.59 5.26 -12.84
N GLU A 207 -17.56 6.14 -13.86
CA GLU A 207 -18.70 7.00 -14.24
C GLU A 207 -19.42 6.56 -15.52
N ASP A 208 -18.72 6.02 -16.53
CA ASP A 208 -19.32 5.74 -17.84
C ASP A 208 -19.83 4.29 -17.98
N THR A 209 -19.24 3.34 -17.26
CA THR A 209 -19.75 1.97 -17.25
C THR A 209 -20.97 1.87 -16.33
N ASN A 210 -21.97 1.04 -16.69
CA ASN A 210 -23.06 0.59 -15.80
C ASN A 210 -22.52 -0.29 -14.65
N ILE A 211 -21.44 0.15 -14.00
CA ILE A 211 -20.89 -0.36 -12.75
C ILE A 211 -21.96 -0.07 -11.69
N SER A 212 -22.92 -0.97 -11.61
CA SER A 212 -24.14 -0.78 -10.83
C SER A 212 -24.01 -1.35 -9.41
N SER A 213 -22.84 -1.88 -9.05
CA SER A 213 -22.60 -2.47 -7.75
C SER A 213 -21.45 -1.79 -7.00
N PHE A 214 -21.66 -1.61 -5.69
CA PHE A 214 -20.64 -1.18 -4.74
C PHE A 214 -19.36 -2.04 -4.80
N ALA A 215 -19.53 -3.34 -5.05
CA ALA A 215 -18.42 -4.29 -5.13
C ALA A 215 -17.45 -3.95 -6.27
N ASP A 216 -17.96 -3.54 -7.43
CA ASP A 216 -17.11 -3.23 -8.58
C ASP A 216 -16.30 -1.94 -8.39
N VAL A 217 -16.90 -0.91 -7.75
CA VAL A 217 -16.20 0.33 -7.39
C VAL A 217 -15.09 0.04 -6.37
N PHE A 218 -15.40 -0.80 -5.38
CA PHE A 218 -14.44 -1.22 -4.38
C PHE A 218 -13.25 -1.99 -4.98
N GLU A 219 -13.47 -2.87 -5.97
CA GLU A 219 -12.38 -3.56 -6.70
C GLU A 219 -11.46 -2.57 -7.43
N ILE A 220 -12.02 -1.50 -8.00
CA ILE A 220 -11.23 -0.43 -8.64
C ILE A 220 -10.47 0.37 -7.59
N TRP A 221 -11.10 0.72 -6.47
CA TRP A 221 -10.45 1.44 -5.38
C TRP A 221 -9.29 0.65 -4.77
N PHE A 222 -9.50 -0.64 -4.50
CA PHE A 222 -8.46 -1.53 -4.01
C PHE A 222 -7.26 -1.59 -4.97
N LEU A 223 -7.51 -1.67 -6.28
CA LEU A 223 -6.44 -1.61 -7.28
C LEU A 223 -5.67 -0.29 -7.19
N VAL A 224 -6.34 0.86 -7.06
CA VAL A 224 -5.68 2.16 -6.89
C VAL A 224 -4.90 2.23 -5.58
N ALA A 225 -5.44 1.66 -4.49
CA ALA A 225 -4.77 1.58 -3.19
C ALA A 225 -3.45 0.82 -3.25
N CYS A 226 -3.38 -0.27 -4.03
CA CYS A 226 -2.14 -1.02 -4.28
C CYS A 226 -1.03 -0.15 -4.89
N PHE A 227 -1.39 0.85 -5.69
CA PHE A 227 -0.46 1.73 -6.41
C PHE A 227 -0.50 3.18 -5.88
N GLY A 228 -0.62 3.32 -4.56
CA GLY A 228 -0.71 4.59 -3.82
C GLY A 228 0.38 5.62 -4.12
N GLU A 229 1.56 5.20 -4.57
CA GLU A 229 2.66 6.10 -4.91
C GLU A 229 2.30 7.11 -6.01
N TRP A 230 1.47 6.71 -6.98
CA TRP A 230 0.98 7.64 -8.01
C TRP A 230 0.08 8.73 -7.43
N LEU A 231 -0.62 8.49 -6.33
CA LEU A 231 -1.47 9.47 -5.66
C LEU A 231 -0.62 10.52 -4.93
N ASP A 232 0.48 10.10 -4.29
CA ASP A 232 1.42 11.06 -3.70
C ASP A 232 2.03 11.96 -4.78
N ILE A 233 2.40 11.36 -5.91
CA ILE A 233 2.94 12.12 -7.04
C ILE A 233 1.86 13.05 -7.61
N ALA A 234 0.59 12.64 -7.65
CA ALA A 234 -0.49 13.52 -8.09
C ALA A 234 -0.63 14.76 -7.18
N ALA A 235 -0.59 14.58 -5.87
CA ALA A 235 -0.62 15.69 -4.92
C ALA A 235 0.60 16.61 -5.06
N GLU A 236 1.79 16.04 -5.29
CA GLU A 236 3.01 16.80 -5.54
C GLU A 236 2.97 17.58 -6.85
N GLN A 237 2.49 16.95 -7.93
CA GLN A 237 2.42 17.54 -9.28
C GLN A 237 1.43 18.70 -9.35
N LEU A 238 0.38 18.70 -8.52
CA LEU A 238 -0.52 19.85 -8.38
C LEU A 238 0.23 21.13 -7.98
N LEU A 239 1.32 21.02 -7.22
CA LEU A 239 2.10 22.16 -6.74
C LEU A 239 3.31 22.48 -7.62
N LYS A 240 3.99 21.45 -8.14
CA LYS A 240 5.27 21.62 -8.86
C LYS A 240 5.12 21.85 -10.36
N ALA A 241 4.02 21.40 -10.98
CA ALA A 241 3.88 21.38 -12.42
C ALA A 241 2.73 22.29 -12.90
N PRO A 242 2.83 22.89 -14.11
CA PRO A 242 1.74 23.68 -14.70
C PRO A 242 0.66 22.75 -15.25
N VAL A 243 -0.08 22.10 -14.35
CA VAL A 243 -1.09 21.09 -14.68
C VAL A 243 -2.49 21.65 -14.57
N GLU A 244 -3.37 21.15 -15.43
CA GLU A 244 -4.82 21.30 -15.23
C GLU A 244 -5.21 20.46 -14.01
N PRO A 245 -5.69 21.09 -12.92
CA PRO A 245 -5.77 20.41 -11.62
C PRO A 245 -6.92 19.40 -11.56
N ASP A 246 -7.94 19.54 -12.40
CA ASP A 246 -9.18 18.78 -12.28
C ASP A 246 -8.97 17.26 -12.42
N ALA A 247 -8.08 16.82 -13.31
CA ALA A 247 -7.79 15.40 -13.45
C ALA A 247 -7.11 14.82 -12.20
N LEU A 248 -6.20 15.57 -11.58
CA LEU A 248 -5.46 15.10 -10.40
C LEU A 248 -6.30 15.23 -9.12
N LEU A 249 -7.07 16.31 -8.99
CA LEU A 249 -8.03 16.46 -7.91
C LEU A 249 -9.10 15.37 -7.95
N TRP A 250 -9.59 15.00 -9.15
CA TRP A 250 -10.55 13.89 -9.28
C TRP A 250 -9.94 12.57 -8.84
N LEU A 251 -8.69 12.32 -9.22
CA LEU A 251 -7.96 11.11 -8.81
C LEU A 251 -7.80 11.03 -7.29
N LEU A 252 -7.42 12.13 -6.64
CA LEU A 252 -7.29 12.20 -5.19
C LEU A 252 -8.66 12.09 -4.49
N ALA A 253 -9.69 12.76 -5.01
CA ALA A 253 -11.05 12.65 -4.48
C ALA A 253 -11.58 11.21 -4.55
N PHE A 254 -11.31 10.49 -5.65
CA PHE A 254 -11.66 9.07 -5.76
C PHE A 254 -10.87 8.20 -4.78
N TYR A 255 -9.58 8.49 -4.56
CA TYR A 255 -8.75 7.70 -3.64
C TYR A 255 -9.23 7.81 -2.19
N TYR A 256 -9.58 9.01 -1.73
CA TYR A 256 -10.02 9.27 -0.35
C TYR A 256 -11.52 9.04 -0.14
N CYS A 257 -12.34 9.27 -1.15
CA CYS A 257 -13.80 9.14 -1.08
C CYS A 257 -14.33 8.20 -2.19
N PRO A 258 -13.91 6.92 -2.22
CA PRO A 258 -14.23 6.01 -3.33
C PRO A 258 -15.73 5.70 -3.46
N GLN A 259 -16.46 5.76 -2.34
CA GLN A 259 -17.89 5.44 -2.28
C GLN A 259 -18.77 6.60 -2.73
N ASN A 260 -18.22 7.81 -2.91
CA ASN A 260 -19.00 8.97 -3.29
C ASN A 260 -19.64 8.75 -4.65
N GLU A 261 -20.96 8.93 -4.71
CA GLU A 261 -21.69 9.00 -5.97
C GLU A 261 -21.25 10.21 -6.81
N ASN A 262 -21.65 10.27 -8.08
CA ASN A 262 -21.21 11.34 -8.99
C ASN A 262 -21.53 12.75 -8.45
N GLU A 263 -22.68 12.94 -7.80
CA GLU A 263 -23.06 14.22 -7.20
C GLU A 263 -22.19 14.56 -5.98
N GLN A 264 -22.00 13.62 -5.06
CA GLN A 264 -21.13 13.79 -3.89
C GLN A 264 -19.67 14.04 -4.29
N ARG A 265 -19.18 13.31 -5.30
CA ARG A 265 -17.83 13.49 -5.84
C ARG A 265 -17.66 14.88 -6.46
N THR A 266 -18.70 15.42 -7.09
CA THR A 266 -18.70 16.80 -7.61
C THR A 266 -18.56 17.82 -6.48
N LEU A 267 -19.21 17.59 -5.33
CA LEU A 267 -19.06 18.42 -4.14
C LEU A 267 -17.63 18.33 -3.57
N THR A 268 -17.11 17.13 -3.33
CA THR A 268 -15.72 16.91 -2.87
C THR A 268 -14.70 17.58 -3.80
N MET A 269 -14.93 17.49 -5.11
CA MET A 269 -14.11 18.16 -6.12
C MET A 269 -14.15 19.68 -6.00
N ALA A 270 -15.32 20.28 -5.79
CA ALA A 270 -15.45 21.73 -5.63
C ALA A 270 -14.74 22.22 -4.37
N GLU A 271 -14.88 21.49 -3.26
CA GLU A 271 -14.20 21.78 -1.99
C GLU A 271 -12.68 21.68 -2.15
N ALA A 272 -12.18 20.57 -2.70
CA ALA A 272 -10.76 20.37 -2.94
C ALA A 272 -10.18 21.43 -3.90
N ARG A 273 -10.96 21.82 -4.93
CA ARG A 273 -10.56 22.87 -5.87
C ARG A 273 -10.49 24.24 -5.20
N ALA A 274 -11.40 24.56 -4.27
CA ALA A 274 -11.37 25.80 -3.51
C ALA A 274 -10.11 25.88 -2.64
N VAL A 275 -9.79 24.82 -1.89
CA VAL A 275 -8.55 24.73 -1.10
C VAL A 275 -7.33 24.88 -2.01
N TYR A 276 -7.26 24.09 -3.08
CA TYR A 276 -6.15 24.13 -4.02
C TYR A 276 -5.93 25.54 -4.59
N ASN A 277 -6.98 26.22 -5.07
CA ASN A 277 -6.85 27.56 -5.61
C ASN A 277 -6.30 28.54 -4.56
N HIS A 278 -6.73 28.42 -3.30
CA HIS A 278 -6.21 29.25 -2.21
C HIS A 278 -4.76 28.94 -1.89
N LEU A 279 -4.36 27.66 -1.85
CA LEU A 279 -2.96 27.26 -1.69
C LEU A 279 -2.10 27.81 -2.83
N MET A 280 -2.59 27.79 -4.07
CA MET A 280 -1.85 28.35 -5.20
C MET A 280 -1.70 29.87 -5.14
N MET A 281 -2.66 30.60 -4.56
CA MET A 281 -2.49 32.04 -4.26
C MET A 281 -1.37 32.27 -3.24
N LEU A 282 -1.24 31.36 -2.26
CA LEU A 282 -0.26 31.43 -1.19
C LEU A 282 1.11 30.84 -1.55
N PHE A 283 1.23 30.09 -2.64
CA PHE A 283 2.41 29.29 -2.96
C PHE A 283 3.71 30.10 -3.06
N ASN A 284 3.62 31.32 -3.61
CA ASN A 284 4.74 32.23 -3.77
C ASN A 284 4.93 33.21 -2.59
N CYS A 285 4.08 33.15 -1.56
CA CYS A 285 4.22 33.97 -0.37
C CYS A 285 5.41 33.47 0.47
N THR A 286 6.37 34.36 0.75
CA THR A 286 7.53 34.03 1.61
C THR A 286 7.26 34.24 3.08
N ILE A 287 6.27 35.06 3.42
CA ILE A 287 5.80 35.32 4.79
C ILE A 287 4.38 34.79 4.86
N LEU A 288 4.19 33.75 5.65
CA LEU A 288 2.93 33.05 5.80
C LEU A 288 2.71 32.77 7.28
N SER A 289 1.46 32.83 7.73
CA SER A 289 1.09 32.49 9.10
C SER A 289 0.15 31.27 9.12
N VAL A 290 0.09 30.58 10.26
CA VAL A 290 -0.85 29.46 10.45
C VAL A 290 -2.31 29.88 10.16
N ARG A 291 -2.68 31.13 10.48
CA ARG A 291 -4.02 31.66 10.25
C ARG A 291 -4.37 31.76 8.77
N ASP A 292 -3.39 32.06 7.91
CA ASP A 292 -3.61 32.18 6.47
C ASP A 292 -3.99 30.84 5.84
N LEU A 293 -3.40 29.74 6.34
CA LEU A 293 -3.75 28.37 5.95
C LEU A 293 -5.05 27.90 6.59
N GLN A 294 -5.32 28.25 7.85
CA GLN A 294 -6.60 27.90 8.49
C GLN A 294 -7.78 28.55 7.77
N ALA A 295 -7.63 29.79 7.28
CA ALA A 295 -8.64 30.45 6.46
C ALA A 295 -8.93 29.69 5.15
N ALA A 296 -7.96 28.94 4.61
CA ALA A 296 -8.15 28.10 3.42
C ALA A 296 -9.13 26.94 3.68
N VAL A 297 -9.15 26.43 4.91
CA VAL A 297 -9.92 25.24 5.31
C VAL A 297 -11.26 25.62 5.92
N ASN A 298 -11.30 26.66 6.76
CA ASN A 298 -12.50 27.06 7.51
C ASN A 298 -13.64 27.59 6.64
N ASN A 299 -13.37 27.94 5.38
CA ASN A 299 -14.42 28.35 4.43
C ASN A 299 -15.27 27.16 3.91
N ILE A 300 -14.95 25.93 4.32
CA ILE A 300 -15.47 24.68 3.73
C ILE A 300 -16.17 23.80 4.79
N THR A 301 -15.95 24.05 6.08
CA THR A 301 -16.27 23.13 7.19
C THR A 301 -17.71 23.15 7.70
N ASP A 302 -18.71 23.35 6.85
CA ASP A 302 -20.13 23.20 7.27
C ASP A 302 -20.70 21.79 6.99
N THR A 303 -19.92 20.87 6.41
CA THR A 303 -20.37 19.51 6.05
C THR A 303 -19.52 18.41 6.72
N GLU A 304 -20.22 17.53 7.46
CA GLU A 304 -19.72 16.50 8.40
C GLU A 304 -18.96 15.30 7.78
N GLN A 305 -18.24 15.45 6.66
CA GLN A 305 -17.63 14.29 5.97
C GLN A 305 -16.13 14.15 6.24
N CYS A 306 -15.78 13.17 7.09
CA CYS A 306 -14.41 12.81 7.49
C CYS A 306 -13.44 12.60 6.31
N TYR A 307 -13.90 12.04 5.18
CA TYR A 307 -13.02 11.67 4.05
C TYR A 307 -12.45 12.87 3.28
N THR A 308 -13.22 13.97 3.15
CA THR A 308 -12.70 15.21 2.54
C THR A 308 -11.54 15.76 3.38
N GLN A 309 -11.55 15.54 4.69
CA GLN A 309 -10.49 16.01 5.58
C GLN A 309 -9.14 15.34 5.28
N HIS A 310 -9.10 14.05 4.95
CA HIS A 310 -7.86 13.36 4.57
C HIS A 310 -7.30 13.90 3.26
N LEU A 311 -8.15 14.13 2.26
CA LEU A 311 -7.77 14.78 1.01
C LEU A 311 -7.18 16.18 1.24
N ILE A 312 -7.86 17.01 2.03
CA ILE A 312 -7.39 18.36 2.37
C ILE A 312 -6.06 18.28 3.14
N THR A 313 -5.94 17.36 4.08
CA THR A 313 -4.70 17.11 4.83
C THR A 313 -3.55 16.74 3.90
N HIS A 314 -3.81 15.94 2.86
CA HIS A 314 -2.80 15.57 1.88
C HIS A 314 -2.34 16.78 1.05
N LEU A 315 -3.26 17.62 0.59
CA LEU A 315 -2.93 18.86 -0.13
C LEU A 315 -2.13 19.83 0.75
N LEU A 316 -2.55 20.03 2.01
CA LEU A 316 -1.87 20.89 2.97
C LEU A 316 -0.46 20.38 3.29
N THR A 317 -0.31 19.07 3.52
CA THR A 317 0.99 18.45 3.82
C THR A 317 1.96 18.68 2.66
N ASN A 318 1.54 18.45 1.42
CA ASN A 318 2.37 18.75 0.25
C ASN A 318 2.70 20.26 0.14
N PHE A 319 1.72 21.14 0.40
CA PHE A 319 1.96 22.58 0.38
C PHE A 319 3.04 23.00 1.38
N LEU A 320 2.98 22.48 2.60
CA LEU A 320 3.97 22.76 3.65
C LEU A 320 5.38 22.29 3.25
N LEU A 321 5.47 21.14 2.58
CA LEU A 321 6.74 20.53 2.17
C LEU A 321 7.36 21.13 0.90
N PHE A 322 6.57 21.77 0.03
CA PHE A 322 7.04 22.20 -1.29
C PHE A 322 6.94 23.70 -1.55
N SER A 323 6.19 24.47 -0.77
CA SER A 323 6.12 25.95 -0.89
C SER A 323 7.09 26.65 0.05
N SER A 324 7.68 27.78 -0.37
CA SER A 324 8.68 28.49 0.45
C SER A 324 8.12 29.02 1.78
N GLY A 325 6.88 29.52 1.77
CA GLY A 325 6.17 29.99 2.97
C GLY A 325 5.62 28.86 3.82
N GLY A 326 5.19 27.75 3.20
CA GLY A 326 4.77 26.56 3.94
C GLY A 326 5.89 25.99 4.81
N HIS A 327 7.12 25.94 4.28
CA HIS A 327 8.28 25.42 5.04
C HIS A 327 8.53 26.16 6.35
N THR A 328 8.23 27.47 6.44
CA THR A 328 8.52 28.26 7.64
C THR A 328 7.52 28.02 8.77
N ILE A 329 6.30 27.61 8.43
CA ILE A 329 5.23 27.35 9.40
C ILE A 329 4.88 25.87 9.56
N ALA A 330 5.48 24.97 8.77
CA ALA A 330 5.13 23.55 8.70
C ALA A 330 5.07 22.89 10.07
N GLN A 331 6.07 23.14 10.93
CA GLN A 331 6.14 22.54 12.26
C GLN A 331 5.01 23.02 13.18
N GLU A 332 4.69 24.32 13.14
CA GLU A 332 3.63 24.93 13.94
C GLU A 332 2.26 24.43 13.46
N PHE A 333 2.03 24.46 12.14
CA PHE A 333 0.78 24.02 11.53
C PHE A 333 0.52 22.53 11.76
N ILE A 334 1.51 21.67 11.55
CA ILE A 334 1.38 20.22 11.80
C ILE A 334 1.06 19.98 13.28
N SER A 335 1.76 20.66 14.20
CA SER A 335 1.47 20.53 15.63
C SER A 335 0.01 20.91 15.93
N HIS A 336 -0.48 22.02 15.36
CA HIS A 336 -1.86 22.44 15.50
C HIS A 336 -2.85 21.40 14.96
N ILE A 337 -2.73 20.96 13.70
CA ILE A 337 -3.71 20.02 13.12
C ILE A 337 -3.71 18.67 13.84
N THR A 338 -2.55 18.18 14.28
CA THR A 338 -2.46 16.91 15.04
C THR A 338 -3.04 17.00 16.44
N GLU A 339 -3.11 18.20 17.02
CA GLU A 339 -3.74 18.44 18.33
C GLU A 339 -5.24 18.69 18.22
N THR A 340 -5.69 19.31 17.11
CA THR A 340 -7.11 19.68 16.93
C THR A 340 -7.94 18.66 16.16
N THR A 341 -7.31 17.72 15.47
CA THR A 341 -7.99 16.75 14.60
C THR A 341 -7.40 15.36 14.73
N ASP A 342 -8.18 14.32 14.41
CA ASP A 342 -7.73 12.93 14.39
C ASP A 342 -6.92 12.56 13.12
N THR A 343 -6.20 13.52 12.54
CA THR A 343 -5.43 13.35 11.30
C THR A 343 -3.96 13.03 11.54
N SER A 344 -3.54 12.85 12.79
CA SER A 344 -2.13 12.62 13.16
C SER A 344 -1.52 11.44 12.40
N LYS A 345 -2.23 10.31 12.34
CA LYS A 345 -1.81 9.11 11.62
C LYS A 345 -1.67 9.33 10.12
N GLU A 346 -2.60 10.05 9.50
CA GLU A 346 -2.54 10.37 8.07
C GLU A 346 -1.34 11.29 7.77
N VAL A 347 -1.14 12.35 8.56
CA VAL A 347 0.01 13.25 8.41
C VAL A 347 1.33 12.48 8.56
N CYS A 348 1.45 11.64 9.59
CA CYS A 348 2.61 10.76 9.77
C CYS A 348 2.82 9.86 8.55
N SER A 349 1.79 9.15 8.10
CA SER A 349 1.86 8.25 6.94
C SER A 349 2.34 8.97 5.67
N LEU A 350 1.78 10.14 5.37
CA LEU A 350 2.17 10.97 4.23
C LEU A 350 3.62 11.44 4.30
N LEU A 351 4.08 11.88 5.48
CA LEU A 351 5.46 12.30 5.70
C LEU A 351 6.44 11.14 5.50
N ILE A 352 6.14 9.95 6.04
CA ILE A 352 6.99 8.77 5.89
C ILE A 352 7.05 8.34 4.41
N ARG A 353 5.91 8.27 3.72
CA ARG A 353 5.84 7.95 2.29
C ARG A 353 6.62 8.94 1.43
N THR A 354 6.52 10.24 1.75
CA THR A 354 7.24 11.29 1.04
C THR A 354 8.75 11.20 1.29
N ALA A 355 9.18 10.96 2.52
CA ALA A 355 10.59 10.76 2.85
C ALA A 355 11.18 9.55 2.12
N TYR A 356 10.47 8.43 2.11
CA TYR A 356 10.86 7.23 1.38
C TYR A 356 11.04 7.50 -0.12
N ARG A 357 10.06 8.16 -0.75
CA ARG A 357 10.09 8.50 -2.19
C ARG A 357 11.28 9.41 -2.53
N ILE A 358 11.52 10.46 -1.76
CA ILE A 358 12.61 11.41 -2.04
C ILE A 358 13.98 10.71 -1.93
N ASN A 359 14.16 9.85 -0.92
CA ASN A 359 15.41 9.08 -0.74
C ASN A 359 15.68 8.13 -1.91
N HIS A 360 14.64 7.52 -2.49
CA HIS A 360 14.78 6.54 -3.58
C HIS A 360 14.86 7.18 -4.97
N ASN A 361 14.23 8.34 -5.18
CA ASN A 361 14.23 9.03 -6.48
C ASN A 361 15.44 9.96 -6.67
N GLY A 362 16.26 10.17 -5.63
CA GLY A 362 17.45 11.01 -5.69
C GLY A 362 17.15 12.50 -5.86
N GLU A 363 15.95 12.97 -5.49
CA GLU A 363 15.62 14.40 -5.58
C GLU A 363 16.37 15.22 -4.51
N GLU A 364 17.27 16.10 -4.96
CA GLU A 364 18.23 16.85 -4.13
C GLU A 364 17.65 18.10 -3.44
N ASN A 365 16.35 18.16 -3.11
CA ASN A 365 15.86 19.30 -2.31
C ASN A 365 16.23 19.11 -0.82
N GLN A 366 17.50 19.40 -0.50
CA GLN A 366 18.07 19.26 0.84
C GLN A 366 17.24 19.98 1.92
N ARG A 367 16.57 21.09 1.55
CA ARG A 367 15.70 21.82 2.47
C ARG A 367 14.45 21.03 2.84
N THR A 368 13.78 20.43 1.85
CA THR A 368 12.60 19.57 2.08
C THR A 368 12.99 18.30 2.85
N VAL A 369 14.12 17.67 2.51
CA VAL A 369 14.63 16.49 3.24
C VAL A 369 14.87 16.82 4.72
N LYS A 370 15.54 17.94 5.00
CA LYS A 370 15.79 18.38 6.37
C LYS A 370 14.49 18.63 7.14
N LEU A 371 13.53 19.34 6.53
CA LEU A 371 12.23 19.60 7.15
C LEU A 371 11.47 18.29 7.43
N LEU A 372 11.46 17.34 6.50
CA LEU A 372 10.82 16.04 6.68
C LEU A 372 11.40 15.29 7.88
N SER A 373 12.72 15.23 8.01
CA SER A 373 13.38 14.60 9.15
C SER A 373 13.00 15.27 10.48
N GLU A 374 12.96 16.60 10.52
CA GLU A 374 12.56 17.37 11.72
C GLU A 374 11.09 17.13 12.10
N LEU A 375 10.18 17.07 11.11
CA LEU A 375 8.76 16.82 11.33
C LEU A 375 8.51 15.40 11.84
N LEU A 376 9.12 14.39 11.20
CA LEU A 376 9.00 12.99 11.61
C LEU A 376 9.53 12.78 13.03
N GLN A 377 10.70 13.32 13.36
CA GLN A 377 11.28 13.19 14.70
C GLN A 377 10.34 13.76 15.79
N LYS A 378 9.68 14.89 15.52
CA LYS A 378 8.76 15.51 16.49
C LYS A 378 7.48 14.68 16.67
N LEU A 379 6.96 14.08 15.60
CA LEU A 379 5.77 13.25 15.65
C LEU A 379 6.04 11.94 16.38
N THR A 380 7.21 11.31 16.17
CA THR A 380 7.61 10.11 16.91
C THR A 380 7.76 10.36 18.42
N LEU A 381 8.14 11.57 18.83
CA LEU A 381 8.26 11.94 20.26
C LEU A 381 6.92 12.21 20.96
N LYS A 382 5.81 12.32 20.20
CA LYS A 382 4.47 12.64 20.73
C LYS A 382 3.52 11.44 20.83
N VAL A 383 3.91 10.28 20.31
CA VAL A 383 3.10 9.04 20.30
C VAL A 383 3.45 8.15 21.48
#